data_AF-A0A1F4DDG2-F1
#
_entry.id   AF-A0A1F4DDG2-F1
#
_cell.length_a   1.000
_cell.length_b   1.000
_cell.length_c   1.000
_cell.angle_alpha   90.00
_cell.angle_beta   90.00
_cell.angle_gamma   90.00
#
_symmetry.space_group_name_H-M   'P 1'
#
loop_
_entity.id
_entity.type
_entity.pdbx_description
1 polymer ?
#
loop_
_entity_poly.entity_id
_entity_poly.type
_entity_poly.pdbx_seq_one_letter_code
_entity_poly.pdbx_strand_id
1 'polypeptide(L)'
;MDERLKKRIRWFNFAGMVNLVLGIYVLIQGPAFLPRDTLVVLVLFFLAFAAVDFYFPYALKKKWLEEQARKLSQQGLPVNEVKE
;
A
#
# COMPACT_ATOMS: atom_id res chain seq x y z
N MET A 1 -3.31 17.46 1.51
CA MET A 1 -3.84 16.13 1.85
C MET A 1 -4.15 16.07 3.34
N ASP A 2 -5.36 15.63 3.69
CA ASP A 2 -5.82 15.54 5.08
C ASP A 2 -4.85 14.68 5.92
N GLU A 3 -4.57 15.11 7.15
CA GLU A 3 -3.58 14.51 8.04
C GLU A 3 -3.98 13.06 8.41
N ARG A 4 -5.28 12.79 8.46
CA ARG A 4 -5.82 11.44 8.63
C ARG A 4 -5.47 10.52 7.45
N LEU A 5 -5.53 11.04 6.22
CA LEU A 5 -5.22 10.28 5.02
C LEU A 5 -3.72 9.99 4.91
N LYS A 6 -2.87 10.98 5.21
CA LYS A 6 -1.42 10.80 5.33
C LYS A 6 -1.05 9.71 6.34
N LYS A 7 -1.70 9.72 7.52
CA LYS A 7 -1.47 8.71 8.56
C LYS A 7 -1.86 7.31 8.09
N ARG A 8 -3.00 7.17 7.41
CA ARG A 8 -3.43 5.88 6.81
C ARG A 8 -2.43 5.37 5.78
N ILE A 9 -1.99 6.22 4.86
CA ILE A 9 -0.95 5.87 3.87
C ILE A 9 0.33 5.37 4.54
N ARG A 10 0.76 6.03 5.62
CA ARG A 10 1.95 5.61 6.38
C ARG A 10 1.77 4.23 7.03
N TRP A 11 0.59 3.96 7.59
CA TRP A 11 0.27 2.65 8.17
C TRP A 11 0.23 1.55 7.13
N PHE A 12 -0.36 1.78 5.96
CA PHE A 12 -0.35 0.82 4.86
C PHE A 12 1.07 0.54 4.37
N ASN A 13 1.89 1.57 4.16
CA ASN A 13 3.30 1.37 3.79
C ASN A 13 4.09 0.60 4.86
N PHE A 14 3.82 0.86 6.15
CA PHE A 14 4.44 0.12 7.24
C PHE A 14 3.98 -1.34 7.27
N ALA A 15 2.67 -1.60 7.14
CA ALA A 15 2.12 -2.95 7.09
C ALA A 15 2.69 -3.74 5.89
N GLY A 16 2.77 -3.11 4.72
CA GLY A 16 3.36 -3.72 3.53
C GLY A 16 4.82 -4.09 3.72
N MET A 17 5.60 -3.21 4.37
CA MET A 17 7.00 -3.51 4.74
C MET A 17 7.09 -4.70 5.70
N VAL A 18 6.25 -4.74 6.73
CA VAL A 18 6.22 -5.86 7.70
C VAL A 18 5.87 -7.17 6.98
N ASN A 19 4.85 -7.18 6.14
CA ASN A 19 4.46 -8.35 5.35
C ASN A 19 5.58 -8.81 4.41
N LEU A 20 6.30 -7.87 3.78
CA LEU A 20 7.46 -8.20 2.94
C LEU A 20 8.58 -8.86 3.75
N VAL A 21 8.93 -8.29 4.90
CA VAL A 21 9.98 -8.85 5.78
C VAL A 21 9.58 -10.23 6.30
N LEU A 22 8.32 -10.42 6.71
CA LEU A 22 7.81 -11.72 7.13
C LEU A 22 7.81 -12.74 5.99
N GLY A 23 7.40 -12.35 4.78
CA GLY A 23 7.46 -13.21 3.61
C GLY A 23 8.90 -13.68 3.30
N ILE A 24 9.87 -12.77 3.35
CA ILE A 24 11.29 -13.10 3.17
C ILE A 24 11.80 -13.99 4.30
N TYR A 25 11.43 -13.69 5.55
CA TYR A 25 11.82 -14.49 6.70
C TYR A 25 11.30 -15.93 6.59
N VAL A 26 10.03 -16.10 6.24
CA VAL A 26 9.42 -17.43 6.02
C VAL A 26 10.05 -18.13 4.82
N LEU A 27 10.42 -17.42 3.76
CA LEU A 27 11.10 -18.00 2.61
C LEU A 27 12.48 -18.59 2.99
N ILE A 28 13.23 -17.92 3.86
CA ILE A 28 14.59 -18.34 4.25
C ILE A 28 14.58 -19.37 5.38
N GLN A 29 13.83 -19.10 6.45
CA GLN A 29 13.82 -19.92 7.67
C GLN A 29 12.73 -20.99 7.66
N GLY A 30 11.62 -20.75 6.96
CA GLY A 30 10.50 -21.69 6.89
C GLY A 30 10.83 -23.09 6.39
N PRO A 31 11.78 -23.32 5.44
CA PRO A 31 12.09 -24.66 4.96
C PRO A 31 12.63 -25.60 6.06
N ALA A 32 13.17 -25.04 7.15
CA ALA A 32 13.66 -25.80 8.28
C ALA A 32 12.53 -26.29 9.23
N PHE A 33 11.33 -25.68 9.15
CA PHE A 33 10.24 -25.90 10.11
C PHE A 33 8.91 -26.34 9.47
N LEU A 34 8.75 -26.14 8.15
CA LEU A 34 7.47 -26.34 7.46
C LEU A 34 7.60 -27.22 6.22
N PRO A 35 6.56 -28.03 5.91
CA PRO A 35 6.44 -28.67 4.61
C PRO A 35 6.43 -27.64 3.48
N ARG A 36 6.97 -28.03 2.31
CA ARG A 36 7.14 -27.14 1.15
C ARG A 36 5.84 -26.49 0.70
N ASP A 37 4.74 -27.24 0.67
CA ASP A 37 3.44 -26.73 0.22
C ASP A 37 2.90 -25.63 1.16
N THR A 38 2.99 -25.87 2.47
CA THR A 38 2.62 -24.89 3.50
C THR A 38 3.48 -23.64 3.39
N LEU A 39 4.79 -23.80 3.19
CA LEU A 39 5.72 -22.68 3.02
C LEU A 39 5.34 -21.82 1.81
N VAL A 40 5.10 -22.44 0.66
CA VAL A 40 4.76 -21.70 -0.57
C VAL A 40 3.48 -20.90 -0.37
N VAL A 41 2.46 -21.50 0.25
CA VAL A 41 1.20 -20.81 0.53
C VAL A 41 1.42 -19.62 1.47
N LEU A 42 2.19 -19.78 2.55
CA LEU A 42 2.47 -18.69 3.49
C LEU A 42 3.27 -17.56 2.86
N VAL A 43 4.31 -17.87 2.08
CA VAL A 43 5.11 -16.85 1.37
C VAL A 43 4.23 -16.09 0.39
N LEU A 44 3.42 -16.79 -0.42
CA LEU A 44 2.49 -16.14 -1.34
C LEU A 44 1.47 -15.26 -0.62
N PHE A 45 0.99 -15.69 0.55
CA PHE A 45 0.09 -14.91 1.38
C PHE A 45 0.76 -13.59 1.82
N PHE A 46 1.94 -13.65 2.44
CA PHE A 46 2.67 -12.45 2.84
C PHE A 46 2.98 -11.51 1.68
N LEU A 47 3.39 -12.04 0.53
CA LEU A 47 3.67 -11.23 -0.65
C LEU A 47 2.40 -10.60 -1.24
N ALA A 48 1.29 -11.34 -1.28
CA ALA A 48 0.01 -10.82 -1.74
C ALA A 48 -0.49 -9.67 -0.85
N PHE A 49 -0.41 -9.84 0.48
CA PHE A 49 -0.76 -8.78 1.42
C PHE A 49 0.17 -7.57 1.30
N ALA A 50 1.48 -7.79 1.16
CA ALA A 50 2.42 -6.70 0.92
C ALA A 50 2.08 -5.92 -0.37
N ALA A 51 1.76 -6.61 -1.46
CA ALA A 51 1.37 -5.97 -2.72
C ALA A 51 0.09 -5.13 -2.55
N VAL A 52 -0.90 -5.67 -1.84
CA VAL A 52 -2.16 -4.97 -1.53
C VAL A 52 -1.90 -3.73 -0.68
N ASP A 53 -1.11 -3.87 0.38
CA ASP A 53 -0.73 -2.79 1.29
C ASP A 53 0.03 -1.66 0.58
N PHE A 54 0.82 -1.94 -0.45
CA PHE A 54 1.45 -0.91 -1.28
C PHE A 54 0.52 -0.33 -2.35
N TYR A 55 -0.44 -1.10 -2.85
CA TYR A 55 -1.40 -0.64 -3.85
C TYR A 55 -2.43 0.35 -3.28
N PHE A 56 -2.92 0.12 -2.08
CA PHE A 56 -3.91 1.00 -1.43
C PHE A 56 -3.46 2.48 -1.30
N PRO A 57 -2.25 2.78 -0.82
CA PRO A 57 -1.69 4.13 -0.81
C PRO A 57 -1.71 4.82 -2.17
N TYR A 58 -1.29 4.10 -3.22
CA TYR A 58 -1.25 4.61 -4.58
C TYR A 58 -2.67 4.95 -5.08
N ALA A 59 -3.61 4.03 -4.91
CA ALA A 59 -5.00 4.24 -5.30
C ALA A 59 -5.67 5.38 -4.51
N LEU A 60 -5.41 5.47 -3.20
CA LEU A 60 -5.94 6.54 -2.35
C LEU A 60 -5.38 7.91 -2.72
N LYS A 61 -4.07 8.01 -2.98
CA LYS A 61 -3.44 9.26 -3.43
C LYS A 61 -4.02 9.71 -4.78
N LYS A 62 -4.19 8.78 -5.72
CA LYS A 62 -4.80 9.05 -7.03
C LYS A 62 -6.22 9.59 -6.90
N LYS A 63 -7.11 8.91 -6.15
CA LYS A 63 -8.48 9.36 -5.94
C LYS A 63 -8.55 10.72 -5.24
N TRP A 64 -7.68 10.97 -4.28
CA TRP A 64 -7.63 12.25 -3.58
C TRP A 64 -7.24 13.41 -4.52
N LEU A 65 -6.26 13.21 -5.41
CA LEU A 65 -5.87 14.20 -6.42
C LEU A 65 -7.00 14.46 -7.42
N GLU A 66 -7.67 13.40 -7.90
CA GLU A 66 -8.82 13.52 -8.80
C GLU A 66 -9.96 14.31 -8.15
N GLU A 67 -10.24 14.08 -6.87
CA GLU A 67 -11.31 14.77 -6.15
C GLU A 67 -10.95 16.24 -5.85
N GLN A 68 -9.68 16.54 -5.56
CA GLN A 68 -9.20 17.92 -5.47
C GLN A 68 -9.33 18.65 -6.82
N ALA A 69 -8.88 18.03 -7.91
CA ALA A 69 -9.00 18.59 -9.26
C ALA A 69 -10.46 18.86 -9.63
N ARG A 70 -11.37 17.95 -9.27
CA ARG A 70 -12.82 18.12 -9.47
C ARG A 70 -13.35 19.33 -8.69
N LYS A 71 -12.98 19.47 -7.41
CA LYS A 71 -13.40 20.61 -6.58
C LYS A 71 -12.88 21.95 -7.10
N LEU A 72 -11.61 22.01 -7.51
CA LEU A 72 -11.02 23.21 -8.14
C LEU A 72 -11.72 23.58 -9.46
N SER A 73 -12.01 22.58 -10.31
CA SER A 73 -12.74 22.81 -11.56
C SER A 73 -14.17 23.33 -11.34
N GLN A 74 -14.85 22.85 -10.29
CA GLN A 74 -16.20 23.31 -9.93
C GLN A 74 -16.20 24.71 -9.29
N GLN A 75 -15.07 25.14 -8.72
CA GLN A 75 -14.88 26.48 -8.16
C GLN A 75 -14.36 27.50 -9.18
N GLY A 76 -14.15 27.10 -10.46
CA GLY A 76 -13.67 28.00 -11.52
C GLY A 76 -12.20 28.41 -11.39
N LEU A 77 -11.42 27.72 -10.56
CA LEU A 77 -10.00 28.00 -10.33
C LEU A 77 -9.11 27.09 -11.20
N PRO A 78 -7.98 27.59 -11.72
CA PRO A 78 -7.12 26.83 -12.63
C PRO A 78 -6.49 25.61 -11.94
N VAL A 79 -6.58 24.44 -12.59
CA VAL A 79 -6.11 23.13 -12.09
C VAL A 79 -4.59 23.06 -11.84
N ASN A 80 -3.83 24.06 -12.28
CA ASN A 80 -2.37 24.12 -12.17
C ASN A 80 -1.84 24.22 -10.73
N GLU A 81 -2.69 24.43 -9.72
CA GLU A 81 -2.26 24.53 -8.31
C GLU A 81 -2.19 23.18 -7.57
N VAL A 82 -2.69 22.09 -8.15
CA VAL A 82 -2.55 20.75 -7.54
C VAL A 82 -1.18 20.16 -7.91
N LYS A 83 -0.11 20.78 -7.43
CA LYS A 83 1.24 20.16 -7.45
C LYS A 83 1.50 19.45 -6.13
N GLU A 84 2.11 18.27 -6.26
CA GLU A 84 2.34 17.25 -5.22
C GLU A 84 2.97 17.76 -3.92
#